data_AF-A0A6C0K2A2-F1
#
_entry.id   AF-A0A6C0K2A2-F1
#
_cell.length_a   1.000
_cell.length_b   1.000
_cell.length_c   1.000
_cell.angle_alpha   90.00
_cell.angle_beta   90.00
_cell.angle_gamma   90.00
#
_symmetry.space_group_name_H-M   'P 1'
#
loop_
_entity.id
_entity.type
_entity.pdbx_description
1 polymer ?
#
loop_
_entity_poly.entity_id
_entity_poly.type
_entity_poly.pdbx_seq_one_letter_code
_entity_poly.pdbx_strand_id
1 'polypeptide(L)'
;MSSAIAFFDGRTNDSGITGTVTFHPNHEMEIRLAGFEPHSTHAIHIHEYGDLTGGCDTLGSHFNPTGVQHGSDTHMHQGDHHHGDLMNNITADKYGAVQLRYHSPYLTPSMVAGRSVVLHYYEDDLGLKGILVQDPQAGGLPDIRYYREMNFKELSELCNERKYKIQGGRSTESMIQKLEEESLKTGNAGGRMACAVIGLSKSV
;
A
#
# COMPACT_ATOMS: atom_id res chain seq x y z
N MET A 1 7.48 -16.53 21.81
CA MET A 1 6.42 -15.63 21.30
C MET A 1 6.23 -15.95 19.83
N SER A 2 4.99 -16.25 19.40
CA SER A 2 4.72 -16.71 18.03
C SER A 2 4.94 -15.60 17.00
N SER A 3 5.46 -15.94 15.83
CA SER A 3 5.56 -15.05 14.66
C SER A 3 4.29 -15.17 13.79
N ALA A 4 4.16 -14.32 12.78
CA ALA A 4 3.16 -14.48 11.72
C ALA A 4 3.79 -14.37 10.34
N ILE A 5 3.12 -14.88 9.31
CA ILE A 5 3.64 -14.92 7.94
C ILE A 5 2.50 -14.77 6.93
N ALA A 6 2.70 -13.94 5.92
CA ALA A 6 1.93 -13.95 4.69
C ALA A 6 2.80 -14.57 3.59
N PHE A 7 2.31 -15.66 2.98
CA PHE A 7 2.99 -16.36 1.90
C PHE A 7 2.35 -16.01 0.57
N PHE A 8 3.14 -15.43 -0.34
CA PHE A 8 2.75 -15.11 -1.71
C PHE A 8 3.19 -16.27 -2.60
N ASP A 9 2.22 -16.93 -3.24
CA ASP A 9 2.44 -18.14 -4.03
C ASP A 9 2.42 -17.90 -5.55
N GLY A 10 2.35 -16.64 -5.97
CA GLY A 10 2.30 -16.22 -7.37
C GLY A 10 0.92 -16.32 -8.03
N ARG A 11 -0.10 -16.87 -7.34
CA ARG A 11 -1.40 -17.17 -7.95
C ARG A 11 -2.45 -16.07 -7.77
N THR A 12 -2.32 -15.21 -6.77
CA THR A 12 -3.30 -14.13 -6.58
C THR A 12 -3.20 -13.14 -7.74
N ASN A 13 -4.33 -12.97 -8.44
CA ASN A 13 -4.50 -12.17 -9.66
C ASN A 13 -3.46 -12.47 -10.77
N ASP A 14 -2.93 -13.69 -10.84
CA ASP A 14 -1.89 -14.12 -11.80
C ASP A 14 -0.65 -13.20 -11.84
N SER A 15 -0.33 -12.55 -10.72
CA SER A 15 0.74 -11.56 -10.62
C SER A 15 2.15 -12.14 -10.75
N GLY A 16 2.33 -13.44 -10.49
CA GLY A 16 3.65 -14.07 -10.43
C GLY A 16 4.49 -13.65 -9.22
N ILE A 17 3.96 -12.81 -8.32
CA ILE A 17 4.66 -12.38 -7.11
C ILE A 17 4.76 -13.52 -6.12
N THR A 18 5.98 -13.87 -5.74
CA THR A 18 6.27 -14.97 -4.81
C THR A 18 7.10 -14.50 -3.63
N GLY A 19 7.00 -15.23 -2.52
CA GLY A 19 7.84 -15.01 -1.35
C GLY A 19 7.04 -14.84 -0.07
N THR A 20 7.57 -14.07 0.87
CA THR A 20 7.05 -13.98 2.24
C THR A 20 7.12 -12.56 2.79
N VAL A 21 6.10 -12.21 3.57
CA VAL A 21 6.16 -11.11 4.54
C VAL A 21 6.01 -11.72 5.93
N THR A 22 7.04 -11.59 6.76
CA THR A 22 7.10 -12.19 8.10
C THR A 22 7.01 -11.11 9.17
N PHE A 23 6.16 -11.33 10.17
CA PHE A 23 5.97 -10.45 11.31
C PHE A 23 6.55 -11.08 12.57
N HIS A 24 7.43 -10.35 13.23
CA HIS A 24 8.17 -10.81 14.39
C HIS A 24 7.63 -10.20 15.69
N PRO A 25 7.77 -10.87 16.85
CA PRO A 25 7.27 -10.35 18.14
C PRO A 25 7.87 -9.01 18.58
N ASN A 26 9.00 -8.61 18.00
CA ASN A 26 9.68 -7.35 18.28
C ASN A 26 9.21 -6.19 17.36
N HIS A 27 7.97 -6.25 16.87
CA HIS A 27 7.36 -5.19 16.02
C HIS A 27 8.05 -5.00 14.67
N GLU A 28 8.77 -6.02 14.20
CA GLU A 28 9.47 -6.00 12.92
C GLU A 28 8.72 -6.79 11.87
N MET A 29 8.57 -6.20 10.68
CA MET A 29 8.15 -6.86 9.45
C MET A 29 9.36 -7.06 8.54
N GLU A 30 9.57 -8.29 8.10
CA GLU A 30 10.58 -8.67 7.11
C GLU A 30 9.91 -9.04 5.78
N ILE A 31 10.24 -8.31 4.73
CA ILE A 31 9.75 -8.54 3.37
C ILE A 31 10.83 -9.25 2.57
N ARG A 32 10.45 -10.36 1.93
CA ARG A 32 11.25 -11.08 0.93
C ARG A 32 10.32 -11.49 -0.20
N LEU A 33 10.20 -10.64 -1.21
CA LEU A 33 9.31 -10.83 -2.34
C LEU A 33 10.08 -10.75 -3.65
N ALA A 34 9.61 -11.44 -4.68
CA ALA A 34 10.19 -11.43 -6.01
C ALA A 34 9.11 -11.57 -7.09
N GLY A 35 9.47 -11.24 -8.33
CA GLY A 35 8.58 -11.32 -9.49
C GLY A 35 8.04 -9.97 -9.94
N PHE A 36 8.54 -8.87 -9.38
CA PHE A 36 8.19 -7.51 -9.82
C PHE A 36 8.92 -7.15 -11.10
N GLU A 37 8.39 -6.17 -11.84
CA GLU A 37 9.18 -5.49 -12.87
C GLU A 37 10.40 -4.81 -12.24
N PRO A 38 11.61 -4.91 -12.81
CA PRO A 38 12.80 -4.27 -12.26
C PRO A 38 12.60 -2.77 -12.02
N HIS A 39 13.05 -2.28 -10.86
CA HIS A 39 12.95 -0.87 -10.45
C HIS A 39 11.52 -0.32 -10.30
N SER A 40 10.49 -1.16 -10.36
CA SER A 40 9.11 -0.72 -10.13
C SER A 40 8.83 -0.50 -8.64
N THR A 41 8.01 0.52 -8.35
CA THR A 41 7.53 0.83 -7.00
C THR A 41 6.05 0.51 -6.89
N HIS A 42 5.66 -0.12 -5.78
CA HIS A 42 4.29 -0.58 -5.51
C HIS A 42 3.90 -0.25 -4.09
N ALA A 43 2.63 0.10 -3.88
CA ALA A 43 2.14 0.24 -2.53
C ALA A 43 1.96 -1.12 -1.83
N ILE A 44 2.20 -1.15 -0.51
CA ILE A 44 1.99 -2.30 0.35
C ILE A 44 1.24 -1.90 1.62
N HIS A 45 0.11 -2.58 1.87
CA HIS A 45 -0.73 -2.30 3.03
C HIS A 45 -1.17 -3.57 3.74
N ILE A 46 -1.44 -3.47 5.04
CA ILE A 46 -2.21 -4.48 5.76
C ILE A 46 -3.69 -4.13 5.64
N HIS A 47 -4.50 -5.06 5.12
CA HIS A 47 -5.94 -4.88 4.97
C HIS A 47 -6.72 -5.52 6.11
N GLU A 48 -7.98 -5.14 6.28
CA GLU A 48 -8.80 -5.55 7.42
C GLU A 48 -9.04 -7.06 7.51
N TYR A 49 -9.30 -7.73 6.38
CA TYR A 49 -9.74 -9.12 6.35
C TYR A 49 -8.74 -10.03 5.64
N GLY A 50 -8.83 -11.33 5.92
CA GLY A 50 -8.14 -12.42 5.23
C GLY A 50 -9.06 -13.27 4.35
N ASP A 51 -10.21 -12.74 3.94
CA ASP A 51 -11.16 -13.43 3.08
C ASP A 51 -10.74 -13.32 1.61
N LEU A 52 -10.19 -14.41 1.07
CA LEU A 52 -9.77 -14.51 -0.35
C LEU A 52 -10.85 -15.12 -1.27
N THR A 53 -12.11 -15.24 -0.82
CA THR A 53 -13.18 -15.83 -1.66
C THR A 53 -13.45 -15.03 -2.94
N GLY A 54 -13.23 -13.72 -2.93
CA GLY A 54 -13.23 -12.85 -4.10
C GLY A 54 -11.82 -12.45 -4.56
N GLY A 55 -10.81 -13.28 -4.31
CA GLY A 55 -9.41 -12.91 -4.52
C GLY A 55 -9.02 -11.74 -3.62
N CYS A 56 -8.29 -10.76 -4.16
CA CYS A 56 -7.89 -9.61 -3.36
C CYS A 56 -9.02 -8.61 -3.09
N ASP A 57 -10.17 -8.69 -3.77
CA ASP A 57 -11.23 -7.66 -3.70
C ASP A 57 -12.04 -7.72 -2.40
N THR A 58 -12.09 -8.88 -1.74
CA THR A 58 -12.87 -9.12 -0.50
C THR A 58 -12.11 -8.81 0.79
N LEU A 59 -10.91 -8.24 0.69
CA LEU A 59 -10.05 -8.01 1.86
C LEU A 59 -10.40 -6.75 2.68
N GLY A 60 -11.43 -6.00 2.27
CA GLY A 60 -11.82 -4.76 2.93
C GLY A 60 -10.85 -3.61 2.69
N SER A 61 -10.92 -2.58 3.53
CA SER A 61 -10.04 -1.40 3.48
C SER A 61 -8.69 -1.68 4.15
N HIS A 62 -7.80 -0.68 4.19
CA HIS A 62 -6.60 -0.73 5.01
C HIS A 62 -7.01 -0.92 6.48
N PHE A 63 -6.19 -1.64 7.25
CA PHE A 63 -6.46 -1.92 8.65
C PHE A 63 -6.44 -0.61 9.48
N ASN A 64 -7.61 -0.14 9.89
CA ASN A 64 -7.79 1.15 10.55
C ASN A 64 -8.69 1.04 11.80
N PRO A 65 -8.17 0.54 12.93
CA PRO A 65 -8.97 0.37 14.15
C PRO A 65 -9.32 1.70 14.84
N THR A 66 -8.66 2.80 14.48
CA THR A 66 -8.82 4.13 15.10
C THR A 66 -9.72 5.07 14.29
N GLY A 67 -10.06 4.71 13.04
CA GLY A 67 -10.95 5.51 12.19
C GLY A 67 -10.32 6.82 11.69
N VAL A 68 -9.00 6.89 11.61
CA VAL A 68 -8.26 8.06 11.09
C VAL A 68 -8.19 8.03 9.56
N GLN A 69 -7.70 9.11 8.93
CA GLN A 69 -7.48 9.14 7.48
C GLN A 69 -6.23 8.34 7.09
N HIS A 70 -6.11 8.04 5.80
CA HIS A 70 -4.88 7.48 5.26
C HIS A 70 -3.73 8.47 5.41
N GLY A 71 -2.53 7.94 5.63
CA GLY A 71 -1.30 8.70 5.64
C GLY A 71 -0.09 7.78 5.61
N SER A 72 1.06 8.28 6.05
CA SER A 72 2.32 7.53 6.06
C SER A 72 3.00 7.63 7.42
N ASP A 73 3.39 6.49 8.00
CA ASP A 73 4.11 6.39 9.27
C ASP A 73 5.49 7.09 9.20
N THR A 74 6.03 7.27 7.99
CA THR A 74 7.35 7.88 7.75
C THR A 74 7.30 9.38 7.42
N HIS A 75 6.15 9.91 7.00
CA HIS A 75 6.04 11.29 6.47
C HIS A 75 4.92 12.14 7.08
N MET A 76 3.98 11.56 7.82
CA MET A 76 2.92 12.30 8.53
C MET A 76 3.08 12.16 10.05
N HIS A 77 2.46 13.08 10.81
CA HIS A 77 2.59 13.10 12.28
C HIS A 77 2.18 11.75 12.89
N GLN A 78 2.97 11.29 13.87
CA GLN A 78 2.77 10.02 14.58
C GLN A 78 1.33 9.90 15.10
N GLY A 79 0.56 8.95 14.54
CA GLY A 79 -0.77 8.57 15.04
C GLY A 79 -1.98 8.91 14.16
N ASP A 80 -1.79 9.64 13.05
CA ASP A 80 -2.88 10.08 12.16
C ASP A 80 -2.89 9.33 10.80
N HIS A 81 -2.58 8.04 10.80
CA HIS A 81 -2.67 7.17 9.62
C HIS A 81 -3.25 5.80 10.00
N HIS A 82 -3.72 5.03 9.03
CA HIS A 82 -4.21 3.69 9.33
C HIS A 82 -3.08 2.83 9.91
N HIS A 83 -3.40 1.92 10.81
CA HIS A 83 -2.39 0.98 11.34
C HIS A 83 -1.83 0.04 10.25
N GLY A 84 -2.54 -0.13 9.14
CA GLY A 84 -2.08 -0.83 7.95
C GLY A 84 -1.29 0.01 6.96
N ASP A 85 -1.22 1.34 7.15
CA ASP A 85 -0.39 2.27 6.39
C ASP A 85 0.98 2.34 7.07
N LEU A 86 1.94 1.58 6.55
CA LEU A 86 3.25 1.37 7.19
C LEU A 86 4.32 2.23 6.50
N MET A 87 5.22 1.58 5.75
CA MET A 87 6.16 2.25 4.83
C MET A 87 5.47 2.77 3.56
N ASN A 88 4.22 2.36 3.33
CA ASN A 88 3.38 2.57 2.15
C ASN A 88 3.93 2.05 0.83
N ASN A 89 5.21 2.26 0.49
CA ASN A 89 5.79 1.92 -0.80
C ASN A 89 6.97 0.95 -0.67
N ILE A 90 7.10 0.03 -1.64
CA ILE A 90 8.28 -0.83 -1.82
C ILE A 90 8.80 -0.72 -3.25
N THR A 91 10.12 -0.62 -3.40
CA THR A 91 10.76 -0.57 -4.71
C THR A 91 11.56 -1.84 -4.95
N ALA A 92 11.29 -2.51 -6.07
CA ALA A 92 12.03 -3.67 -6.50
C ALA A 92 13.44 -3.29 -6.98
N ASP A 93 14.41 -4.16 -6.72
CA ASP A 93 15.75 -4.02 -7.27
C ASP A 93 15.81 -4.30 -8.78
N LYS A 94 17.01 -4.25 -9.35
CA LYS A 94 17.25 -4.54 -10.77
C LYS A 94 16.90 -5.97 -11.21
N TYR A 95 16.59 -6.86 -10.28
CA TYR A 95 16.21 -8.25 -10.53
C TYR A 95 14.73 -8.50 -10.21
N GLY A 96 13.95 -7.46 -9.90
CA GLY A 96 12.54 -7.61 -9.54
C GLY A 96 12.33 -8.19 -8.15
N ALA A 97 13.30 -8.02 -7.23
CA ALA A 97 13.23 -8.51 -5.86
C ALA A 97 13.16 -7.36 -4.84
N VAL A 98 12.44 -7.61 -3.74
CA VAL A 98 12.35 -6.71 -2.58
C VAL A 98 12.81 -7.49 -1.35
N GLN A 99 13.87 -7.01 -0.70
CA GLN A 99 14.34 -7.53 0.57
C GLN A 99 14.62 -6.38 1.55
N LEU A 100 13.77 -6.23 2.56
CA LEU A 100 13.91 -5.18 3.56
C LEU A 100 13.28 -5.56 4.90
N ARG A 101 13.60 -4.77 5.93
CA ARG A 101 13.00 -4.86 7.27
C ARG A 101 12.43 -3.51 7.65
N TYR A 102 11.31 -3.53 8.36
CA TYR A 102 10.60 -2.35 8.80
C TYR A 102 10.08 -2.55 10.21
N HIS A 103 10.12 -1.51 11.02
CA HIS A 103 9.69 -1.56 12.41
C HIS A 103 8.54 -0.57 12.61
N SER A 104 7.44 -1.03 13.21
CA SER A 104 6.34 -0.15 13.59
C SER A 104 5.57 -0.73 14.77
N PRO A 105 5.17 0.10 15.76
CA PRO A 105 4.46 -0.37 16.95
C PRO A 105 3.14 -1.11 16.63
N TYR A 106 2.60 -0.95 15.42
CA TYR A 106 1.37 -1.61 14.97
C TYR A 106 1.58 -3.05 14.46
N LEU A 107 2.81 -3.56 14.44
CA LEU A 107 3.19 -4.83 13.80
C LEU A 107 3.44 -6.00 14.76
N THR A 108 2.51 -6.25 15.70
CA THR A 108 2.58 -7.49 16.48
C THR A 108 1.85 -8.62 15.77
N PRO A 109 2.37 -9.87 15.82
CA PRO A 109 1.72 -11.04 15.23
C PRO A 109 0.24 -11.21 15.63
N SER A 110 -0.12 -10.90 16.88
CA SER A 110 -1.50 -10.96 17.36
C SER A 110 -2.41 -9.90 16.76
N MET A 111 -1.89 -8.73 16.39
CA MET A 111 -2.69 -7.67 15.78
C MET A 111 -2.99 -7.92 14.30
N VAL A 112 -2.06 -8.59 13.60
CA VAL A 112 -2.12 -8.78 12.15
C VAL A 112 -2.58 -10.17 11.72
N ALA A 113 -2.54 -11.18 12.60
CA ALA A 113 -3.00 -12.52 12.25
C ALA A 113 -4.48 -12.55 11.83
N GLY A 114 -4.77 -13.28 10.76
CA GLY A 114 -6.11 -13.36 10.15
C GLY A 114 -6.45 -12.22 9.19
N ARG A 115 -5.60 -11.19 9.11
CA ARG A 115 -5.67 -10.10 8.12
C ARG A 115 -4.93 -10.50 6.85
N SER A 116 -4.67 -9.54 5.97
CA SER A 116 -3.92 -9.76 4.74
C SER A 116 -2.89 -8.69 4.48
N VAL A 117 -1.82 -9.06 3.78
CA VAL A 117 -0.94 -8.11 3.10
C VAL A 117 -1.43 -7.97 1.67
N VAL A 118 -1.54 -6.73 1.18
CA VAL A 118 -1.96 -6.41 -0.19
C VAL A 118 -0.88 -5.56 -0.84
N LEU A 119 -0.53 -5.94 -2.07
CA LEU A 119 0.31 -5.18 -2.98
C LEU A 119 -0.57 -4.53 -4.03
N HIS A 120 -0.36 -3.25 -4.29
CA HIS A 120 -1.08 -2.50 -5.31
C HIS A 120 -0.25 -2.32 -6.58
N TYR A 121 -0.90 -1.91 -7.68
CA TYR A 121 -0.23 -1.69 -8.97
C TYR A 121 0.68 -0.47 -9.02
N TYR A 122 0.42 0.51 -8.18
CA TYR A 122 1.06 1.80 -8.25
C TYR A 122 1.54 2.26 -6.88
N GLU A 123 2.37 3.29 -6.92
CA GLU A 123 2.83 4.00 -5.73
C GLU A 123 1.66 4.67 -5.00
N ASP A 124 1.77 4.64 -3.68
CA ASP A 124 0.94 5.34 -2.70
C ASP A 124 1.42 6.79 -2.55
N ASP A 125 0.50 7.75 -2.63
CA ASP A 125 0.79 9.18 -2.51
C ASP A 125 0.97 9.69 -1.08
N LEU A 126 0.98 8.78 -0.10
CA LEU A 126 1.23 9.04 1.32
C LEU A 126 0.16 9.93 1.98
N GLY A 127 -0.99 10.13 1.34
CA GLY A 127 -2.02 11.08 1.79
C GLY A 127 -1.67 12.54 1.48
N LEU A 128 -0.64 12.80 0.66
CA LEU A 128 -0.12 14.13 0.37
C LEU A 128 -0.79 14.81 -0.82
N LYS A 129 -1.81 14.20 -1.43
CA LYS A 129 -2.65 14.80 -2.48
C LYS A 129 -1.84 15.21 -3.73
N GLY A 130 -0.86 14.40 -4.11
CA GLY A 130 -0.05 14.63 -5.30
C GLY A 130 0.74 13.38 -5.68
N ILE A 131 1.32 13.37 -6.88
CA ILE A 131 2.22 12.28 -7.25
C ILE A 131 3.60 12.50 -6.64
N LEU A 132 4.24 11.41 -6.23
CA LEU A 132 5.63 11.40 -5.82
C LEU A 132 6.51 11.58 -7.06
N VAL A 133 7.23 12.69 -7.12
CA VAL A 133 8.29 12.93 -8.13
C VAL A 133 9.59 12.27 -7.67
N GLN A 134 9.84 12.33 -6.36
CA GLN A 134 10.94 11.63 -5.71
C GLN A 134 10.56 11.34 -4.25
N ASP A 135 10.60 10.06 -3.87
CA ASP A 135 10.50 9.65 -2.46
C ASP A 135 11.88 9.20 -1.97
N PRO A 136 12.49 9.91 -1.00
CA PRO A 136 13.78 9.52 -0.45
C PRO A 136 13.72 8.25 0.41
N GLN A 137 12.53 7.72 0.76
CA GLN A 137 12.28 6.50 1.56
C GLN A 137 12.93 6.48 2.96
N ALA A 138 13.79 7.45 3.29
CA ALA A 138 14.69 7.47 4.44
C ALA A 138 14.59 8.79 5.26
N GLY A 139 13.39 9.36 5.34
CA GLY A 139 13.10 10.51 6.22
C GLY A 139 13.43 11.90 5.67
N GLY A 140 13.68 12.00 4.35
CA GLY A 140 13.62 13.29 3.66
C GLY A 140 12.18 13.63 3.29
N LEU A 141 11.86 14.90 3.09
CA LEU A 141 10.55 15.26 2.55
C LEU A 141 10.47 14.78 1.09
N PRO A 142 9.38 14.11 0.68
CA PRO A 142 9.20 13.74 -0.70
C PRO A 142 8.99 14.98 -1.57
N ASP A 143 9.48 14.92 -2.80
CA ASP A 143 9.13 15.89 -3.83
C ASP A 143 7.76 15.52 -4.40
N ILE A 144 6.79 16.42 -4.24
CA ILE A 144 5.39 16.19 -4.57
C ILE A 144 4.98 17.16 -5.66
N ARG A 145 4.40 16.62 -6.72
CA ARG A 145 3.61 17.40 -7.66
C ARG A 145 2.13 17.26 -7.30
N TYR A 146 1.57 18.30 -6.71
CA TYR A 146 0.20 18.26 -6.20
C TYR A 146 -0.82 18.13 -7.33
N TYR A 147 -1.95 17.46 -7.07
CA TYR A 147 -3.02 17.32 -8.06
C TYR A 147 -3.54 18.69 -8.55
N ARG A 148 -3.49 19.71 -7.69
CA ARG A 148 -3.89 21.10 -8.04
C ARG A 148 -2.96 21.80 -9.03
N GLU A 149 -1.75 21.29 -9.22
CA GLU A 149 -0.75 21.84 -10.14
C GLU A 149 -0.81 21.17 -11.52
N MET A 150 -1.65 20.14 -11.66
CA MET A 150 -1.81 19.38 -12.89
C MET A 150 -2.84 20.02 -13.82
N ASN A 151 -2.60 19.90 -15.12
CA ASN A 151 -3.56 20.32 -16.12
C ASN A 151 -4.64 19.24 -16.36
N PHE A 152 -5.68 19.61 -17.11
CA PHE A 152 -6.82 18.72 -17.39
C PHE A 152 -6.42 17.37 -18.00
N LYS A 153 -5.45 17.36 -18.92
CA LYS A 153 -5.02 16.14 -19.61
C LYS A 153 -4.36 15.18 -18.61
N GLU A 154 -3.45 15.69 -17.80
CA GLU A 154 -2.74 14.91 -16.77
C GLU A 154 -3.72 14.32 -15.75
N LEU A 155 -4.63 15.13 -15.22
CA LEU A 155 -5.66 14.67 -14.29
C LEU A 155 -6.58 13.61 -14.91
N SER A 156 -6.98 13.82 -16.17
CA SER A 156 -7.83 12.87 -16.88
C SER A 156 -7.10 11.54 -17.12
N GLU A 157 -5.84 11.57 -17.51
CA GLU A 157 -4.99 10.38 -17.68
C GLU A 157 -4.87 9.61 -16.37
N LEU A 158 -4.51 10.31 -15.27
CA LEU A 158 -4.41 9.70 -13.95
C LEU A 158 -5.74 9.09 -13.48
N CYS A 159 -6.85 9.82 -13.60
CA CYS A 159 -8.17 9.29 -13.23
C CYS A 159 -8.56 8.05 -14.06
N ASN A 160 -8.22 8.01 -15.35
CA ASN A 160 -8.49 6.85 -16.20
C ASN A 160 -7.61 5.66 -15.81
N GLU A 161 -6.33 5.88 -15.51
CA GLU A 161 -5.41 4.85 -15.02
C GLU A 161 -5.91 4.22 -13.71
N ARG A 162 -6.42 5.04 -12.78
CA ARG A 162 -7.03 4.60 -11.52
C ARG A 162 -8.48 4.11 -11.66
N LYS A 163 -9.03 4.13 -12.88
CA LYS A 163 -10.40 3.71 -13.21
C LYS A 163 -11.49 4.46 -12.42
N TYR A 164 -11.25 5.72 -12.09
CA TYR A 164 -12.20 6.54 -11.34
C TYR A 164 -13.38 6.99 -12.19
N LYS A 165 -14.58 6.86 -11.63
CA LYS A 165 -15.80 7.41 -12.18
C LYS A 165 -16.01 8.81 -11.59
N ILE A 166 -15.82 9.83 -12.41
CA ILE A 166 -15.98 11.23 -12.00
C ILE A 166 -17.47 11.60 -12.08
N GLN A 167 -18.06 11.94 -10.93
CA GLN A 167 -19.45 12.36 -10.84
C GLN A 167 -19.62 13.83 -11.25
N GLY A 168 -20.71 14.18 -11.95
CA GLY A 168 -21.03 15.57 -12.28
C GLY A 168 -20.38 16.15 -13.54
N GLY A 169 -19.69 15.34 -14.35
CA GLY A 169 -18.96 15.77 -15.55
C GLY A 169 -17.45 15.87 -15.31
N ARG A 170 -16.63 15.69 -16.35
CA ARG A 170 -15.16 15.78 -16.22
C ARG A 170 -14.72 17.24 -16.25
N SER A 171 -14.70 17.91 -15.10
CA SER A 171 -13.96 19.16 -14.90
C SER A 171 -12.65 18.91 -14.13
N THR A 172 -11.69 19.83 -14.23
CA THR A 172 -10.46 19.78 -13.43
C THR A 172 -10.76 19.69 -11.94
N GLU A 173 -11.70 20.48 -11.44
CA GLU A 173 -12.11 20.53 -10.04
C GLU A 173 -12.69 19.19 -9.56
N SER A 174 -13.57 18.57 -10.35
CA SER A 174 -14.17 17.27 -10.02
C SER A 174 -13.13 16.15 -9.97
N MET A 175 -12.11 16.19 -10.84
CA MET A 175 -11.01 15.22 -10.85
C MET A 175 -10.09 15.41 -9.66
N ILE A 176 -9.69 16.65 -9.37
CA ILE A 176 -8.89 16.98 -8.18
C ILE A 176 -9.62 16.54 -6.93
N GLN A 177 -10.92 16.86 -6.78
CA GLN A 177 -11.69 16.45 -5.62
C GLN A 177 -11.68 14.93 -5.44
N LYS A 178 -11.87 14.17 -6.53
CA LYS A 178 -11.85 12.71 -6.47
C LYS A 178 -10.47 12.17 -6.08
N LEU A 179 -9.41 12.71 -6.65
CA LEU A 179 -8.03 12.31 -6.36
C LEU A 179 -7.64 12.65 -4.92
N GLU A 180 -7.98 13.84 -4.42
CA GLU A 180 -7.72 14.24 -3.03
C GLU A 180 -8.52 13.38 -2.03
N GLU A 181 -9.76 13.00 -2.37
CA GLU A 181 -10.56 12.09 -1.56
C GLU A 181 -9.91 10.70 -1.47
N GLU A 182 -9.46 10.14 -2.59
CA GLU A 182 -8.85 8.81 -2.62
C GLU A 182 -7.42 8.79 -2.07
N SER A 183 -6.70 9.92 -2.13
CA SER A 183 -5.42 10.12 -1.45
C SER A 183 -5.59 9.91 0.05
N LEU A 184 -6.58 10.57 0.66
CA LEU A 184 -6.88 10.46 2.09
C LEU A 184 -7.57 9.15 2.52
N LYS A 185 -7.83 8.24 1.58
CA LYS A 185 -8.46 6.93 1.85
C LYS A 185 -7.54 5.74 1.58
N THR A 186 -6.72 5.82 0.53
CA THR A 186 -6.00 4.68 -0.04
C THR A 186 -4.61 5.04 -0.57
N GLY A 187 -4.21 6.30 -0.43
CA GLY A 187 -3.01 6.84 -1.08
C GLY A 187 -3.05 6.78 -2.60
N ASN A 188 -4.24 6.67 -3.20
CA ASN A 188 -4.42 6.51 -4.65
C ASN A 188 -3.69 5.32 -5.29
N ALA A 189 -3.24 4.30 -4.55
CA ALA A 189 -2.40 3.22 -5.07
C ALA A 189 -3.04 2.32 -6.17
N GLY A 190 -4.32 2.54 -6.48
CA GLY A 190 -5.04 1.85 -7.55
C GLY A 190 -5.41 0.41 -7.20
N GLY A 191 -5.52 -0.44 -8.23
CA GLY A 191 -5.96 -1.82 -8.07
C GLY A 191 -5.02 -2.69 -7.24
N ARG A 192 -5.50 -3.85 -6.80
CA ARG A 192 -4.74 -4.82 -6.01
C ARG A 192 -4.02 -5.79 -6.96
N MET A 193 -2.70 -5.76 -6.96
CA MET A 193 -1.85 -6.61 -7.78
C MET A 193 -1.77 -8.03 -7.20
N ALA A 194 -1.50 -8.15 -5.91
CA ALA A 194 -1.34 -9.44 -5.24
C ALA A 194 -1.72 -9.32 -3.76
N CYS A 195 -2.04 -10.45 -3.15
CA CYS A 195 -2.39 -10.47 -1.73
C CYS A 195 -2.13 -11.84 -1.10
N ALA A 196 -1.98 -11.86 0.22
CA ALA A 196 -1.82 -13.07 1.00
C ALA A 196 -2.36 -12.90 2.43
N VAL A 197 -2.98 -13.96 2.97
CA VAL A 197 -3.47 -13.98 4.35
C VAL A 197 -2.29 -14.13 5.31
N ILE A 198 -2.34 -13.37 6.40
CA ILE A 198 -1.35 -13.41 7.48
C ILE A 198 -1.73 -14.55 8.45
N GLY A 199 -1.05 -15.69 8.34
CA GLY A 199 -1.21 -16.82 9.24
C GLY A 199 -0.21 -16.78 10.40
N LEU A 200 -0.56 -17.40 11.53
CA LEU A 200 0.43 -17.64 12.59
C LEU A 200 1.50 -18.61 12.11
N SER A 201 2.77 -18.32 12.43
CA SER A 201 3.91 -19.15 12.07
C SER A 201 4.68 -19.60 13.30
N LYS A 202 5.37 -20.74 13.17
CA LYS A 202 6.35 -21.15 14.18
C LYS A 202 7.47 -20.13 14.17
N SER A 203 7.85 -19.64 15.35
CA SER A 203 9.10 -18.89 15.51
C SER A 203 10.24 -19.80 15.09
N VAL A 204 11.04 -19.33 14.12
CA VAL A 204 12.24 -20.03 13.63
C VAL A 204 13.45 -19.53 14.42
#